data_AF-A0A447TAY5-F1
#
_entry.id   AF-A0A447TAY5-F1
#
_cell.length_a   1.000
_cell.length_b   1.000
_cell.length_c   1.000
_cell.angle_alpha   90.00
_cell.angle_beta   90.00
_cell.angle_gamma   90.00
#
_symmetry.space_group_name_H-M   'P 1'
#
loop_
_entity.id
_entity.type
_entity.pdbx_description
1 polymer ?
#
loop_
_entity_poly.entity_id
_entity_poly.type
_entity_poly.pdbx_seq_one_letter_code
_entity_poly.pdbx_strand_id
1 'polypeptide(L)'
;MLSAIAIGVVALALILLLLAGVIRAQTRPLNRLADTMEQLAGGGGDLTVRIDIANRDEIGRTADAFNRLLDSLRDMFGKVREQSRQVSEAALTLSQSAGQVHDASAQQSDAATASAASVEQVTVGAQHIANTAQQAGDIAGNRALTEQSVAKVNRVTSEIQRMTDSMHALAERMNGLGERSNEVTTIVA
;
A
#
# COMPACT_ATOMS: atom_id res chain seq x y z
N MET A 1 4.44 -27.36 84.58
CA MET A 1 4.43 -28.26 83.40
C MET A 1 3.20 -28.01 82.55
N LEU A 2 1.97 -28.23 83.03
CA LEU A 2 0.72 -27.98 82.26
C LEU A 2 0.56 -26.53 81.77
N SER A 3 0.88 -25.52 82.60
CA SER A 3 0.80 -24.10 82.22
C SER A 3 1.76 -23.73 81.08
N ALA A 4 2.97 -24.27 81.08
CA ALA A 4 3.95 -24.05 80.01
C ALA A 4 3.51 -24.67 78.69
N ILE A 5 2.90 -25.86 78.73
CA ILE A 5 2.33 -26.51 77.55
C ILE A 5 1.15 -25.70 76.99
N ALA A 6 0.25 -25.23 77.86
CA ALA A 6 -0.90 -24.42 77.44
C ALA A 6 -0.46 -23.11 76.75
N ILE A 7 0.54 -22.41 77.31
CA ILE A 7 1.11 -21.21 76.69
C ILE A 7 1.72 -21.53 75.32
N GLY A 8 2.47 -22.63 75.22
CA GLY A 8 3.06 -23.07 73.95
C GLY A 8 2.01 -23.35 72.87
N VAL A 9 0.90 -24.00 73.24
CA VAL A 9 -0.21 -24.28 72.31
C VAL A 9 -0.90 -23.00 71.86
N VAL A 10 -1.18 -22.07 72.77
CA VAL A 10 -1.80 -20.78 72.43
C VAL A 10 -0.88 -19.95 71.52
N ALA A 11 0.41 -19.89 71.83
CA ALA A 11 1.40 -19.19 71.00
C ALA A 11 1.48 -19.80 69.60
N LEU A 12 1.51 -21.13 69.49
CA LEU A 12 1.50 -21.82 68.20
C LEU A 12 0.22 -21.53 67.40
N ALA A 13 -0.94 -21.57 68.04
CA ALA A 13 -2.21 -21.28 67.40
C ALA A 13 -2.25 -19.84 66.86
N LEU A 14 -1.74 -18.86 67.63
CA LEU A 14 -1.63 -17.47 67.21
C LEU A 14 -0.68 -17.30 66.02
N ILE A 15 0.48 -17.96 66.03
CA ILE A 15 1.43 -17.94 64.92
C ILE A 15 0.80 -18.50 63.65
N LEU A 16 0.12 -19.64 63.73
CA LEU A 16 -0.56 -20.26 62.59
C LEU A 16 -1.68 -19.35 62.03
N LEU A 17 -2.43 -18.69 62.91
CA LEU A 17 -3.49 -17.76 62.51
C LEU A 17 -2.93 -16.54 61.78
N LEU A 18 -1.84 -15.95 62.30
CA LEU A 18 -1.13 -14.85 61.64
C LEU A 18 -0.55 -15.27 60.28
N LEU A 19 0.12 -16.42 60.20
CA LEU A 19 0.65 -16.97 58.95
C LEU A 19 -0.46 -17.18 57.92
N ALA A 20 -1.59 -17.77 58.32
CA ALA A 20 -2.73 -17.96 57.44
C ALA A 20 -3.32 -16.63 56.93
N GLY A 21 -3.31 -15.58 57.77
CA GLY A 21 -3.70 -14.22 57.40
C GLY A 21 -2.78 -13.61 56.36
N VAL A 22 -1.46 -13.67 56.58
CA VAL A 22 -0.45 -13.13 55.65
C VAL A 22 -0.47 -13.89 54.31
N ILE A 23 -0.53 -15.22 54.34
CA ILE A 23 -0.61 -16.04 53.12
C ILE A 23 -1.83 -15.65 52.30
N ARG A 24 -3.02 -15.55 52.92
CA ARG A 24 -4.24 -15.13 52.21
C ARG A 24 -4.15 -13.72 51.65
N ALA A 25 -3.55 -12.79 52.39
CA ALA A 25 -3.40 -11.40 51.96
C ALA A 25 -2.49 -11.28 50.72
N GLN A 26 -1.44 -12.11 50.62
CA GLN A 26 -0.49 -12.09 49.51
C GLN A 26 -0.94 -12.93 48.30
N THR A 27 -1.52 -14.11 48.53
CA THR A 27 -1.93 -15.02 47.44
C THR A 27 -3.15 -14.52 46.68
N ARG A 28 -4.07 -13.82 47.33
CA ARG A 28 -5.30 -13.35 46.68
C ARG A 28 -5.03 -12.31 45.55
N PRO A 29 -4.16 -11.30 45.73
CA PRO A 29 -3.71 -10.42 44.65
C PRO A 29 -2.96 -11.15 43.53
N LEU A 30 -2.09 -12.11 43.86
CA LEU A 30 -1.33 -12.88 42.87
C LEU A 30 -2.25 -13.72 41.98
N ASN A 31 -3.25 -14.39 42.57
CA ASN A 31 -4.22 -15.14 41.79
C ASN A 31 -5.04 -14.23 40.87
N ARG A 32 -5.43 -13.02 41.33
CA ARG A 32 -6.11 -12.05 40.45
C ARG A 32 -5.25 -11.59 39.27
N LEU A 33 -3.95 -11.37 39.51
CA LEU A 33 -2.99 -11.04 38.46
C LEU A 33 -2.91 -12.17 37.42
N ALA A 34 -2.78 -13.42 37.90
CA ALA A 34 -2.76 -14.61 37.05
C ALA A 34 -4.06 -14.76 36.25
N ASP A 35 -5.22 -14.69 36.91
CA ASP A 35 -6.54 -14.81 36.27
C ASP A 35 -6.75 -13.75 35.19
N THR A 36 -6.26 -12.51 35.41
CA THR A 36 -6.37 -11.43 34.42
C THR A 36 -5.45 -11.67 33.23
N MET A 37 -4.24 -12.18 33.47
CA MET A 37 -3.32 -12.56 32.40
C MET A 37 -3.84 -13.73 31.58
N GLU A 38 -4.44 -14.74 32.21
CA GLU A 38 -5.09 -15.86 31.52
C GLU A 38 -6.30 -15.40 30.71
N GLN A 39 -7.12 -14.50 31.26
CA GLN A 39 -8.22 -13.89 30.51
C GLN A 39 -7.73 -13.10 29.30
N LEU A 40 -6.63 -12.36 29.42
CA LEU A 40 -6.05 -11.66 28.28
C LEU A 40 -5.55 -12.64 27.20
N ALA A 41 -4.84 -13.69 27.61
CA ALA A 41 -4.25 -14.68 26.71
C ALA A 41 -5.32 -15.56 26.02
N GLY A 42 -6.35 -15.98 26.75
CA GLY A 42 -7.41 -16.86 26.25
C GLY A 42 -8.64 -16.14 25.68
N GLY A 43 -8.91 -14.91 26.11
CA GLY A 43 -10.13 -14.15 25.81
C GLY A 43 -10.10 -13.33 24.52
N GLY A 44 -9.18 -13.62 23.60
CA GLY A 44 -9.10 -12.90 22.31
C GLY A 44 -8.38 -11.55 22.37
N GLY A 45 -7.61 -11.28 23.44
CA GLY A 45 -6.76 -10.10 23.53
C GLY A 45 -7.51 -8.82 23.89
N ASP A 46 -8.54 -8.88 24.74
CA ASP A 46 -9.19 -7.67 25.28
C ASP A 46 -8.21 -6.87 26.14
N LEU A 47 -7.58 -5.86 25.54
CA LEU A 47 -6.63 -4.98 26.21
C LEU A 47 -7.31 -3.94 27.12
N THR A 48 -8.65 -3.93 27.24
CA THR A 48 -9.37 -2.99 28.11
C THR A 48 -9.37 -3.42 29.58
N VAL A 49 -9.05 -4.69 29.86
CA VAL A 49 -8.96 -5.22 31.22
C VAL A 49 -7.90 -4.49 32.04
N ARG A 50 -8.16 -4.26 33.33
CA ARG A 50 -7.23 -3.58 34.23
C ARG A 50 -7.14 -4.33 35.54
N ILE A 51 -5.94 -4.32 36.11
CA ILE A 51 -5.67 -4.92 37.42
C ILE A 51 -5.75 -3.82 38.47
N ASP A 52 -6.58 -4.05 39.48
CA ASP A 52 -6.74 -3.13 40.60
C ASP A 52 -5.47 -3.09 41.48
N ILE A 53 -5.00 -1.88 41.79
CA ILE A 53 -3.77 -1.65 42.55
C ILE A 53 -4.15 -1.47 44.02
N ALA A 54 -4.33 -2.59 44.72
CA ALA A 54 -4.72 -2.59 46.13
C ALA A 54 -3.54 -2.36 47.10
N ASN A 55 -2.32 -2.75 46.71
CA ASN A 55 -1.13 -2.70 47.56
C ASN A 55 -0.07 -1.74 47.00
N ARG A 56 0.80 -1.22 47.87
CA ARG A 56 1.97 -0.39 47.50
C ARG A 56 3.30 -1.17 47.51
N ASP A 57 3.19 -2.49 47.52
CA ASP A 57 4.32 -3.42 47.52
C ASP A 57 4.74 -3.80 46.08
N GLU A 58 5.58 -4.82 45.97
CA GLU A 58 6.06 -5.36 44.71
C GLU A 58 4.92 -5.89 43.82
N ILE A 59 3.83 -6.40 44.42
CA ILE A 59 2.66 -6.89 43.69
C ILE A 59 1.93 -5.70 43.06
N GLY A 60 1.70 -4.64 43.84
CA GLY A 60 1.11 -3.39 43.35
C GLY A 60 1.91 -2.76 42.20
N ARG A 61 3.24 -2.71 42.33
CA ARG A 61 4.14 -2.22 41.27
C ARG A 61 4.06 -3.07 39.99
N THR A 62 3.92 -4.38 40.13
CA THR A 62 3.79 -5.30 38.99
C THR A 62 2.44 -5.11 38.28
N ALA A 63 1.36 -4.94 39.04
CA ALA A 63 0.04 -4.62 38.50
C ALA A 63 0.04 -3.30 37.72
N ASP A 64 0.68 -2.25 38.25
CA ASP A 64 0.84 -0.97 37.56
C ASP A 64 1.62 -1.10 36.24
N ALA A 65 2.77 -1.78 36.29
CA ALA A 65 3.58 -2.03 35.09
C ALA A 65 2.81 -2.80 34.01
N PHE A 66 2.00 -3.79 34.42
CA PHE A 66 1.13 -4.54 33.50
C PHE A 66 0.05 -3.66 32.88
N ASN A 67 -0.64 -2.81 33.66
CA ASN A 67 -1.62 -1.87 33.12
C ASN A 67 -0.98 -0.92 32.08
N ARG A 68 0.22 -0.39 32.36
CA ARG A 68 0.97 0.47 31.43
C ARG A 68 1.38 -0.27 30.15
N LEU A 69 1.73 -1.56 30.25
CA LEU A 69 2.00 -2.39 29.08
C LEU A 69 0.73 -2.51 28.21
N LEU A 70 -0.43 -2.75 28.81
CA LEU A 70 -1.71 -2.81 28.09
C LEU A 70 -2.06 -1.48 27.41
N ASP A 71 -1.81 -0.35 28.07
CA ASP A 71 -1.99 0.97 27.45
C ASP A 71 -1.09 1.15 26.22
N SER A 72 0.18 0.76 26.32
CA SER A 72 1.12 0.83 25.19
C SER A 72 0.71 -0.09 24.04
N LEU A 73 0.21 -1.29 24.32
CA LEU A 73 -0.29 -2.21 23.30
C LEU A 73 -1.54 -1.64 22.63
N ARG A 74 -2.47 -1.04 23.38
CA ARG A 74 -3.66 -0.39 22.81
C ARG A 74 -3.30 0.75 21.87
N ASP A 75 -2.38 1.61 22.27
CA ASP A 75 -1.91 2.72 21.43
C ASP A 75 -1.24 2.20 20.16
N MET A 76 -0.40 1.17 20.28
CA MET A 76 0.24 0.52 19.13
C MET A 76 -0.80 -0.07 18.16
N PHE A 77 -1.78 -0.84 18.64
CA PHE A 77 -2.83 -1.38 17.77
C PHE A 77 -3.73 -0.29 17.18
N GLY A 78 -3.98 0.80 17.91
CA GLY A 78 -4.67 1.98 17.39
C GLY A 78 -3.93 2.60 16.21
N LYS A 79 -2.60 2.76 16.33
CA LYS A 79 -1.73 3.23 15.25
C LYS A 79 -1.70 2.28 14.06
N VAL A 80 -1.60 0.97 14.30
CA VAL A 80 -1.66 -0.04 13.22
C VAL A 80 -2.98 0.05 12.47
N ARG A 81 -4.12 0.13 13.18
CA ARG A 81 -5.44 0.28 12.55
C ARG A 81 -5.53 1.52 11.68
N GLU A 82 -5.02 2.64 12.19
CA GLU A 82 -5.01 3.91 11.45
C GLU A 82 -4.11 3.85 10.21
N GLN A 83 -2.92 3.25 10.32
CA GLN A 83 -2.04 3.04 9.18
C GLN A 83 -2.66 2.10 8.13
N SER A 84 -3.31 1.01 8.55
CA SER A 84 -4.03 0.12 7.64
C SER A 84 -5.16 0.84 6.91
N ARG A 85 -5.89 1.75 7.58
CA ARG A 85 -6.91 2.60 6.96
C ARG A 85 -6.29 3.51 5.90
N GLN A 86 -5.20 4.18 6.22
CA GLN A 86 -4.48 5.05 5.26
C GLN A 86 -3.98 4.28 4.04
N VAL A 87 -3.45 3.06 4.22
CA VAL A 87 -3.03 2.20 3.11
C VAL A 87 -4.22 1.82 2.23
N SER A 88 -5.37 1.48 2.82
CA SER A 88 -6.59 1.16 2.07
C SER A 88 -7.10 2.36 1.26
N GLU A 89 -7.11 3.56 1.84
CA GLU A 89 -7.49 4.80 1.14
C GLU A 89 -6.53 5.15 0.00
N ALA A 90 -5.22 4.97 0.22
CA ALA A 90 -4.21 5.16 -0.81
C ALA A 90 -4.40 4.15 -1.96
N ALA A 91 -4.71 2.88 -1.66
CA ALA A 91 -4.98 1.86 -2.66
C ALA A 91 -6.23 2.18 -3.50
N LEU A 92 -7.31 2.66 -2.88
CA LEU A 92 -8.51 3.12 -3.59
C LEU A 92 -8.19 4.29 -4.53
N THR A 93 -7.44 5.27 -4.04
CA THR A 93 -7.02 6.44 -4.84
C THR A 93 -6.13 6.01 -6.02
N LEU A 94 -5.23 5.05 -5.79
CA LEU A 94 -4.38 4.48 -6.84
C LEU A 94 -5.21 3.75 -7.90
N SER A 95 -6.19 2.95 -7.50
CA SER A 95 -7.12 2.26 -8.43
C SER A 95 -7.89 3.26 -9.29
N GLN A 96 -8.41 4.34 -8.69
CA GLN A 96 -9.09 5.40 -9.44
C GLN A 96 -8.14 6.08 -10.45
N SER A 97 -6.92 6.38 -10.03
CA SER A 97 -5.91 6.99 -10.90
C SER A 97 -5.50 6.05 -12.04
N ALA A 98 -5.40 4.75 -11.78
CA ALA A 98 -5.11 3.74 -12.79
C ALA A 98 -6.22 3.68 -13.86
N GLY A 99 -7.49 3.70 -13.44
CA GLY A 99 -8.63 3.80 -14.36
C GLY A 99 -8.59 5.04 -15.26
N GLN A 100 -8.23 6.20 -14.70
CA GLN A 100 -8.06 7.42 -15.50
C GLN A 100 -6.92 7.31 -16.52
N VAL A 101 -5.80 6.69 -16.13
CA VAL A 101 -4.67 6.45 -17.05
C VAL A 101 -5.07 5.47 -18.15
N HIS A 102 -5.85 4.44 -17.85
CA HIS A 102 -6.39 3.52 -18.85
C HIS A 102 -7.24 4.25 -19.89
N ASP A 103 -8.18 5.10 -19.46
CA ASP A 103 -9.06 5.82 -20.39
C ASP A 103 -8.29 6.85 -21.23
N ALA A 104 -7.36 7.58 -20.62
CA ALA A 104 -6.46 8.49 -21.33
C ALA A 104 -5.59 7.73 -22.36
N SER A 105 -5.16 6.52 -22.01
CA SER A 105 -4.42 5.65 -22.92
C SER A 105 -5.31 5.23 -24.10
N ALA A 106 -6.53 4.76 -23.88
CA ALA A 106 -7.42 4.42 -24.98
C ALA A 106 -7.59 5.60 -25.96
N GLN A 107 -7.83 6.81 -25.44
CA GLN A 107 -7.98 8.01 -26.25
C GLN A 107 -6.71 8.40 -27.03
N GLN A 108 -5.53 8.27 -26.41
CA GLN A 108 -4.27 8.55 -27.06
C GLN A 108 -3.91 7.51 -28.14
N SER A 109 -4.35 6.26 -27.99
CA SER A 109 -4.26 5.23 -29.04
C SER A 109 -5.09 5.62 -30.26
N ASP A 110 -6.32 6.06 -30.07
CA ASP A 110 -7.18 6.50 -31.18
C ASP A 110 -6.58 7.70 -31.93
N ALA A 111 -6.04 8.66 -31.17
CA ALA A 111 -5.36 9.83 -31.74
C ALA A 111 -4.10 9.43 -32.54
N ALA A 112 -3.37 8.42 -32.09
CA ALA A 112 -2.22 7.86 -32.78
C ALA A 112 -2.63 7.24 -34.12
N THR A 113 -3.68 6.43 -34.15
CA THR A 113 -4.23 5.85 -35.38
C THR A 113 -4.69 6.92 -36.37
N ALA A 114 -5.40 7.95 -35.90
CA ALA A 114 -5.85 9.05 -36.76
C ALA A 114 -4.67 9.85 -37.35
N SER A 115 -3.61 10.05 -36.56
CA SER A 115 -2.39 10.71 -37.01
C SER A 115 -1.65 9.88 -38.06
N ALA A 116 -1.56 8.56 -37.89
CA ALA A 116 -0.96 7.65 -38.88
C ALA A 116 -1.71 7.73 -40.23
N ALA A 117 -3.05 7.74 -40.21
CA ALA A 117 -3.84 7.91 -41.42
C ALA A 117 -3.58 9.27 -42.10
N SER A 118 -3.46 10.35 -41.32
CA SER A 118 -3.13 11.68 -41.86
C SER A 118 -1.74 11.71 -42.50
N VAL A 119 -0.79 10.97 -41.94
CA VAL A 119 0.58 10.83 -42.44
C VAL A 119 0.62 10.03 -43.74
N GLU A 120 -0.16 8.96 -43.86
CA GLU A 120 -0.34 8.25 -45.13
C GLU A 120 -0.87 9.19 -46.22
N GLN A 121 -1.89 10.00 -45.89
CA GLN A 121 -2.43 10.99 -46.83
C GLN A 121 -1.39 12.02 -47.26
N VAL A 122 -0.59 12.55 -46.32
CA VAL A 122 0.49 13.49 -46.63
C VAL A 122 1.56 12.83 -47.51
N THR A 123 1.92 11.56 -47.24
CA THR A 123 2.88 10.80 -48.04
C THR A 123 2.40 10.65 -49.48
N VAL A 124 1.14 10.26 -49.67
CA VAL A 124 0.51 10.14 -50.99
C VAL A 124 0.52 11.49 -51.71
N GLY A 125 0.16 12.57 -51.01
CA GLY A 125 0.19 13.94 -51.56
C GLY A 125 1.61 14.37 -51.98
N ALA A 126 2.61 14.11 -51.15
CA ALA A 126 4.01 14.42 -51.45
C ALA A 126 4.52 13.64 -52.66
N GLN A 127 4.18 12.35 -52.78
CA GLN A 127 4.53 11.53 -53.94
C GLN A 127 3.88 12.07 -55.21
N HIS A 128 2.60 12.49 -55.14
CA HIS A 128 1.92 13.10 -56.26
C HIS A 128 2.59 14.40 -56.69
N ILE A 129 2.95 15.28 -55.75
CA ILE A 129 3.68 16.52 -56.02
C ILE A 129 5.03 16.24 -56.67
N ALA A 130 5.79 15.25 -56.18
CA ALA A 130 7.06 14.85 -56.79
C ALA A 130 6.90 14.41 -58.24
N ASN A 131 5.91 13.56 -58.51
CA ASN A 131 5.61 13.09 -59.86
C ASN A 131 5.21 14.26 -60.79
N THR A 132 4.39 15.19 -60.32
CA THR A 132 4.00 16.39 -61.09
C THR A 132 5.20 17.31 -61.35
N ALA A 133 6.06 17.53 -60.35
CA ALA A 133 7.27 18.33 -60.52
C ALA A 133 8.25 17.70 -61.52
N GLN A 134 8.38 16.37 -61.50
CA GLN A 134 9.20 15.63 -62.46
C GLN A 134 8.65 15.75 -63.88
N GLN A 135 7.36 15.53 -64.09
CA GLN A 135 6.72 15.76 -65.38
C GLN A 135 6.90 17.21 -65.87
N ALA A 136 6.71 18.20 -64.98
CA ALA A 136 6.93 19.60 -65.32
C ALA A 136 8.40 19.87 -65.69
N GLY A 137 9.36 19.26 -64.98
CA GLY A 137 10.79 19.35 -65.28
C GLY A 137 11.18 18.69 -66.60
N ASP A 138 10.57 17.56 -66.95
CA ASP A 138 10.74 16.88 -68.25
C ASP A 138 10.13 17.71 -69.39
N ILE A 139 9.00 18.38 -69.15
CA ILE A 139 8.36 19.30 -70.11
C ILE A 139 9.15 20.62 -70.24
N ALA A 140 9.72 21.13 -69.14
CA ALA A 140 10.42 22.43 -69.09
C ALA A 140 11.94 22.35 -69.30
N GLY A 141 12.55 21.16 -69.28
CA GLY A 141 14.00 20.95 -69.45
C GLY A 141 14.88 21.30 -68.24
N ASN A 142 14.33 21.34 -67.01
CA ASN A 142 15.02 21.92 -65.83
C ASN A 142 15.30 20.89 -64.70
N ARG A 143 16.23 19.96 -64.97
CA ARG A 143 16.59 18.78 -64.13
C ARG A 143 16.92 19.07 -62.65
N ALA A 144 17.55 20.21 -62.34
CA ALA A 144 18.00 20.52 -60.99
C ALA A 144 16.85 20.71 -59.98
N LEU A 145 15.71 21.25 -60.42
CA LEU A 145 14.53 21.44 -59.55
C LEU A 145 13.86 20.10 -59.22
N THR A 146 13.88 19.17 -60.17
CA THR A 146 13.32 17.82 -60.01
C THR A 146 14.14 17.00 -59.00
N GLU A 147 15.47 17.00 -59.13
CA GLU A 147 16.35 16.31 -58.17
C GLU A 147 16.21 16.85 -56.75
N GLN A 148 16.06 18.17 -56.59
CA GLN A 148 15.83 18.78 -55.29
C GLN A 148 14.47 18.41 -54.69
N SER A 149 13.43 18.28 -55.52
CA SER A 149 12.09 17.87 -55.09
C SER A 149 12.06 16.41 -54.63
N VAL A 150 12.70 15.51 -55.40
CA VAL A 150 12.86 14.09 -55.03
C VAL A 150 13.63 13.95 -53.70
N ALA A 151 14.71 14.71 -53.51
CA ALA A 151 15.46 14.69 -52.26
C ALA A 151 14.63 15.15 -51.05
N LYS A 152 13.76 16.15 -51.21
CA LYS A 152 12.86 16.60 -50.15
C LYS A 152 11.80 15.55 -49.81
N VAL A 153 11.22 14.89 -50.81
CA VAL A 153 10.23 13.84 -50.59
C VAL A 153 10.83 12.64 -49.84
N ASN A 154 12.02 12.18 -50.24
CA ASN A 154 12.71 11.11 -49.50
C ASN A 154 12.97 11.47 -48.03
N ARG A 155 13.25 12.76 -47.76
CA ARG A 155 13.44 13.25 -46.39
C ARG A 155 12.15 13.20 -45.57
N VAL A 156 11.03 13.59 -46.18
CA VAL A 156 9.69 13.50 -45.56
C VAL A 156 9.33 12.04 -45.28
N THR A 157 9.54 11.13 -46.24
CA THR A 157 9.30 9.68 -46.04
C THR A 157 10.13 9.10 -44.89
N SER A 158 11.38 9.53 -44.73
CA SER A 158 12.24 9.13 -43.61
C SER A 158 11.76 9.64 -42.24
N GLU A 159 11.28 10.89 -42.18
CA GLU A 159 10.67 11.45 -40.96
C GLU A 159 9.39 10.69 -40.60
N ILE A 160 8.57 10.35 -41.60
CA ILE A 160 7.34 9.58 -41.45
C ILE A 160 7.61 8.19 -40.88
N GLN A 161 8.62 7.47 -41.40
CA GLN A 161 8.98 6.15 -40.87
C GLN A 161 9.37 6.22 -39.39
N ARG A 162 10.15 7.23 -38.99
CA ARG A 162 10.52 7.45 -37.58
C ARG A 162 9.30 7.76 -36.70
N MET A 163 8.32 8.46 -37.25
CA MET A 163 7.08 8.75 -36.55
C MET A 163 6.23 7.49 -36.35
N THR A 164 6.13 6.64 -37.37
CA THR A 164 5.45 5.34 -37.30
C THR A 164 6.08 4.41 -36.25
N ASP A 165 7.42 4.33 -36.22
CA ASP A 165 8.14 3.54 -35.20
C ASP A 165 7.85 4.07 -33.78
N SER A 166 7.76 5.39 -33.63
CA SER A 166 7.42 6.03 -32.35
C SER A 166 5.97 5.76 -31.93
N MET A 167 5.03 5.72 -32.89
CA MET A 167 3.63 5.35 -32.66
C MET A 167 3.49 3.90 -32.20
N HIS A 168 4.21 2.96 -32.82
CA HIS A 168 4.23 1.57 -32.39
C HIS A 168 4.75 1.41 -30.96
N ALA A 169 5.87 2.08 -30.64
CA ALA A 169 6.43 2.08 -29.29
C ALA A 169 5.46 2.69 -28.25
N LEU A 170 4.68 3.71 -28.64
CA LEU A 170 3.65 4.29 -27.79
C LEU A 170 2.51 3.30 -27.56
N ALA A 171 1.97 2.68 -28.61
CA ALA A 171 0.88 1.71 -28.51
C ALA A 171 1.25 0.52 -27.61
N GLU A 172 2.49 0.02 -27.72
CA GLU A 172 2.99 -1.08 -26.89
C GLU A 172 3.06 -0.70 -25.40
N ARG A 173 3.56 0.50 -25.08
CA ARG A 173 3.60 1.02 -23.70
C ARG A 173 2.21 1.20 -23.10
N MET A 174 1.24 1.57 -23.91
CA MET A 174 -0.13 1.82 -23.48
C MET A 174 -0.90 0.54 -23.21
N ASN A 175 -0.65 -0.50 -24.03
CA ASN A 175 -1.18 -1.83 -23.77
C ASN A 175 -0.67 -2.37 -22.41
N GLY A 176 0.63 -2.17 -22.12
CA GLY A 176 1.21 -2.54 -20.82
C GLY A 176 0.66 -1.74 -19.62
N LEU A 177 0.26 -0.48 -19.82
CA LEU A 177 -0.43 0.31 -18.79
C LEU A 177 -1.84 -0.23 -18.50
N GLY A 178 -2.57 -0.65 -19.53
CA GLY A 178 -3.89 -1.26 -19.38
C GLY A 178 -3.86 -2.57 -18.58
N GLU A 179 -2.87 -3.43 -18.86
CA GLU A 179 -2.69 -4.69 -18.14
C GLU A 179 -2.40 -4.47 -16.65
N ARG A 180 -1.49 -3.53 -16.34
CA ARG A 180 -1.16 -3.13 -14.95
C ARG A 180 -2.34 -2.48 -14.22
N SER A 181 -3.19 -1.74 -14.92
CA SER A 181 -4.39 -1.12 -14.35
C SER A 181 -5.43 -2.17 -13.93
N ASN A 182 -5.58 -3.24 -14.71
CA ASN A 182 -6.46 -4.36 -14.35
C ASN A 182 -5.96 -5.12 -13.11
N GLU A 183 -4.63 -5.26 -12.96
CA GLU A 183 -4.02 -5.91 -11.81
C GLU A 183 -4.30 -5.16 -10.51
N VAL A 184 -4.21 -3.81 -10.52
CA VAL A 184 -4.53 -2.96 -9.36
C VAL A 184 -6.01 -3.06 -8.99
N THR A 185 -6.92 -3.09 -9.98
CA THR A 185 -8.37 -3.23 -9.73
C THR A 185 -8.70 -4.57 -9.05
N THR A 186 -7.98 -5.64 -9.39
CA THR A 186 -8.19 -6.97 -8.81
C THR A 186 -7.72 -7.07 -7.35
N ILE A 187 -6.72 -6.29 -6.95
CA ILE A 187 -6.20 -6.27 -5.57
C ILE A 187 -7.13 -5.50 -4.62
N VAL A 188 -7.93 -4.57 -5.15
CA VAL A 188 -8.81 -3.68 -4.37
C VAL A 188 -10.24 -4.22 -4.23
N ALA A 189 -10.65 -5.17 -5.09
CA ALA A 189 -11.95 -5.85 -5.07
C ALA A 189 -11.96 -7.08 -4.15
#